data_AF-A0A364YC99-F1
#
_entry.id   AF-A0A364YC99-F1
#
_cell.length_a   1.000
_cell.length_b   1.000
_cell.length_c   1.000
_cell.angle_alpha   90.00
_cell.angle_beta   90.00
_cell.angle_gamma   90.00
#
_symmetry.space_group_name_H-M   'P 1'
#
loop_
_entity.id
_entity.type
_entity.pdbx_description
1 polymer ?
#
loop_
_entity_poly.entity_id
_entity_poly.type
_entity_poly.pdbx_seq_one_letter_code
_entity_poly.pdbx_strand_id
1 'polypeptide(L)'
;MTKFFIALLSSAILIATGCLVGSAEAYWLVPSYFLETLLLLAFATGFLYIYLDRAAKDMFVQMYLLTITVKILAFGAYILIIVLSDQAHALGNVVFFMVAYSVFTALEIVFLYRKKTRS
;
A
#
# COMPACT_ATOMS: atom_id res chain seq x y z
N MET A 1 -15.13 9.16 -4.27
CA MET A 1 -14.80 7.98 -3.43
C MET A 1 -14.81 6.70 -4.25
N THR A 2 -15.89 6.35 -4.96
CA THR A 2 -15.99 5.08 -5.73
C THR A 2 -14.85 4.84 -6.72
N LYS A 3 -14.44 5.87 -7.48
CA LYS A 3 -13.32 5.78 -8.45
C LYS A 3 -11.98 5.39 -7.81
N PHE A 4 -11.73 5.82 -6.56
CA PHE A 4 -10.52 5.48 -5.83
C PHE A 4 -10.52 4.01 -5.40
N PHE A 5 -11.63 3.53 -4.82
CA PHE A 5 -11.73 2.12 -4.41
C PHE A 5 -11.65 1.16 -5.59
N ILE A 6 -12.24 1.52 -6.75
CA ILE A 6 -12.08 0.75 -7.97
C ILE A 6 -10.61 0.68 -8.38
N ALA A 7 -9.89 1.81 -8.39
CA ALA A 7 -8.47 1.85 -8.75
C ALA A 7 -7.59 1.10 -7.74
N LEU A 8 -7.89 1.19 -6.44
CA LEU A 8 -7.18 0.48 -5.39
C LEU A 8 -7.36 -1.04 -5.53
N LEU A 9 -8.61 -1.51 -5.66
CA LEU A 9 -8.92 -2.92 -5.83
C LEU A 9 -8.38 -3.47 -7.15
N SER A 10 -8.50 -2.74 -8.26
CA SER A 10 -7.94 -3.17 -9.54
C SER A 10 -6.41 -3.27 -9.48
N SER A 11 -5.74 -2.33 -8.80
CA SER A 11 -4.28 -2.39 -8.62
C SER A 11 -3.88 -3.57 -7.73
N ALA A 12 -4.62 -3.82 -6.64
CA ALA A 12 -4.37 -4.99 -5.80
C ALA A 12 -4.56 -6.31 -6.57
N ILE A 13 -5.62 -6.41 -7.36
CA ILE A 13 -5.87 -7.57 -8.23
C ILE A 13 -4.73 -7.72 -9.23
N LEU A 14 -4.36 -6.66 -9.97
CA LEU A 14 -3.29 -6.71 -10.97
C LEU A 14 -1.94 -7.14 -10.37
N ILE A 15 -1.58 -6.63 -9.20
CA ILE A 15 -0.38 -7.05 -8.47
C ILE A 15 -0.50 -8.54 -8.12
N ALA A 16 -1.65 -8.97 -7.62
CA ALA A 16 -1.87 -10.37 -7.25
C ALA A 16 -1.79 -11.32 -8.44
N THR A 17 -2.50 -11.03 -9.53
CA THR A 17 -2.45 -11.86 -10.73
C THR A 17 -1.04 -11.87 -11.33
N GLY A 18 -0.35 -10.73 -11.34
CA GLY A 18 1.03 -10.63 -11.82
C GLY A 18 1.99 -11.52 -11.03
N CYS A 19 1.90 -11.52 -9.70
CA CYS A 19 2.70 -12.39 -8.84
C CYS A 19 2.39 -13.88 -9.06
N LEU A 20 1.10 -14.24 -9.15
CA LEU A 20 0.69 -15.64 -9.33
C LEU A 20 1.11 -16.18 -10.70
N VAL A 21 0.87 -15.44 -11.78
CA VAL A 21 1.28 -15.82 -13.14
C VAL A 21 2.81 -15.90 -13.25
N GLY A 22 3.53 -14.92 -12.70
CA GLY A 22 5.00 -14.93 -12.69
C GLY A 22 5.59 -16.13 -11.95
N SER A 23 4.89 -16.62 -10.92
CA SER A 23 5.30 -17.81 -10.17
C SER A 23 5.00 -19.13 -10.88
N ALA A 24 3.88 -19.20 -11.61
CA ALA A 24 3.52 -20.39 -12.40
C ALA A 24 4.52 -20.68 -13.51
N GLU A 25 5.09 -19.63 -14.10
CA GLU A 25 6.11 -19.71 -15.14
C GLU A 25 7.56 -19.82 -14.59
N ALA A 26 7.71 -20.07 -13.27
CA ALA A 26 8.97 -20.22 -12.55
C ALA A 26 9.94 -19.01 -12.62
N TYR A 27 9.48 -17.83 -13.02
CA TYR A 27 10.32 -16.62 -13.09
C TYR A 27 10.61 -16.01 -11.72
N TRP A 28 9.75 -16.19 -10.72
CA TRP A 28 9.98 -15.70 -9.35
C TRP A 28 9.20 -16.52 -8.29
N LEU A 29 9.81 -16.74 -7.12
CA LEU A 29 9.10 -17.22 -5.93
C LEU A 29 8.13 -16.16 -5.39
N VAL A 30 6.89 -16.58 -5.13
CA VAL A 30 5.92 -15.73 -4.42
C VAL A 30 6.45 -15.43 -3.02
N PRO A 31 6.50 -14.15 -2.60
CA PRO A 31 6.90 -13.80 -1.25
C PRO A 31 6.02 -14.49 -0.19
N SER A 32 6.61 -14.99 0.89
CA SER A 32 5.91 -15.76 1.93
C SER A 32 4.74 -14.98 2.56
N TYR A 33 4.89 -13.65 2.71
CA TYR A 33 3.88 -12.76 3.30
C TYR A 33 3.12 -11.97 2.25
N PHE A 34 3.03 -12.49 1.02
CA PHE A 34 2.42 -11.81 -0.12
C PHE A 34 0.99 -11.33 0.17
N LEU A 35 0.14 -12.20 0.70
CA LEU A 35 -1.28 -11.90 0.88
C LEU A 35 -1.48 -10.93 2.06
N GLU A 36 -0.78 -11.17 3.16
CA GLU A 36 -0.77 -10.32 4.35
C GLU A 36 -0.31 -8.90 4.00
N THR A 37 0.76 -8.78 3.22
CA THR A 37 1.32 -7.49 2.79
C THR A 37 0.32 -6.75 1.90
N LEU A 38 -0.26 -7.45 0.92
CA LEU A 38 -1.22 -6.86 -0.01
C LEU A 38 -2.48 -6.36 0.72
N LEU A 39 -3.04 -7.17 1.62
CA LEU A 39 -4.20 -6.79 2.41
C LEU A 39 -3.88 -5.62 3.34
N LEU A 40 -2.77 -5.69 4.09
CA LEU A 40 -2.35 -4.63 4.99
C LEU A 40 -2.22 -3.29 4.25
N LEU A 41 -1.52 -3.29 3.12
CA LEU A 41 -1.30 -2.10 2.31
C LEU A 41 -2.61 -1.55 1.72
N ALA A 42 -3.49 -2.42 1.22
CA ALA A 42 -4.77 -2.02 0.65
C ALA A 42 -5.72 -1.44 1.71
N PHE A 43 -5.86 -2.11 2.85
CA PHE A 43 -6.70 -1.65 3.95
C PHE A 43 -6.18 -0.36 4.56
N ALA A 44 -4.87 -0.28 4.86
CA ALA A 44 -4.27 0.93 5.42
C ALA A 44 -4.45 2.13 4.47
N THR A 45 -4.20 1.94 3.17
CA THR A 45 -4.36 3.00 2.17
C THR A 45 -5.82 3.40 1.99
N GLY A 46 -6.75 2.44 1.99
CA GLY A 46 -8.19 2.71 1.94
C GLY A 46 -8.69 3.49 3.17
N PHE A 47 -8.28 3.07 4.37
CA PHE A 47 -8.63 3.73 5.63
C PHE A 47 -8.10 5.16 5.69
N LEU A 48 -6.82 5.37 5.35
CA LEU A 48 -6.21 6.70 5.35
C LEU A 48 -6.85 7.62 4.32
N TYR A 49 -7.17 7.11 3.14
CA TYR A 49 -7.89 7.88 2.15
C TYR A 49 -9.24 8.37 2.71
N ILE A 50 -10.06 7.50 3.34
CA ILE A 50 -11.33 7.92 3.95
C ILE A 50 -11.11 8.98 5.03
N TYR A 51 -10.12 8.76 5.90
CA TYR A 51 -9.78 9.67 6.99
C TYR A 51 -9.39 11.06 6.48
N LEU A 52 -8.45 11.12 5.54
CA LEU A 52 -7.95 12.38 4.96
C LEU A 52 -8.99 13.05 4.05
N ASP A 53 -9.86 12.27 3.43
CA ASP A 53 -10.94 12.82 2.61
C ASP A 53 -11.93 13.63 3.45
N ARG A 54 -12.19 13.18 4.68
CA ARG A 54 -13.04 13.87 5.66
C ARG A 54 -12.35 15.04 6.37
N ALA A 55 -11.03 15.16 6.27
CA ALA A 55 -10.30 16.26 6.89
C ALA A 55 -10.63 17.60 6.23
N ALA A 56 -10.77 18.65 7.05
CA ALA A 56 -10.94 20.02 6.59
C ALA A 56 -9.70 20.49 5.79
N LYS A 57 -9.89 21.44 4.86
CA LYS A 57 -8.85 21.84 3.91
C LYS A 57 -7.64 22.49 4.60
N ASP A 58 -7.90 23.28 5.63
CA ASP A 58 -6.93 23.95 6.48
C ASP A 58 -6.05 22.96 7.28
N MET A 59 -6.63 21.85 7.74
CA MET A 59 -5.89 20.82 8.48
C MET A 59 -5.35 19.68 7.60
N PHE A 60 -5.64 19.69 6.29
CA PHE A 60 -5.31 18.56 5.40
C PHE A 60 -3.81 18.22 5.42
N VAL A 61 -2.94 19.24 5.32
CA VAL A 61 -1.48 19.03 5.28
C VAL A 61 -0.97 18.42 6.58
N GLN A 62 -1.44 18.93 7.74
CA GLN A 62 -1.04 18.44 9.05
C GLN A 62 -1.49 16.99 9.26
N MET A 63 -2.74 16.69 8.92
CA MET A 63 -3.30 15.34 8.98
C MET A 63 -2.58 14.39 8.02
N TYR A 64 -2.25 14.85 6.82
CA TYR A 64 -1.48 14.05 5.85
C TYR A 64 -0.10 13.69 6.39
N LEU A 65 0.66 14.67 6.90
CA LEU A 65 1.97 14.43 7.51
C LEU A 65 1.90 13.48 8.71
N LEU A 66 0.86 13.61 9.55
CA LEU A 66 0.61 12.68 10.64
C LEU A 66 0.40 11.26 10.11
N THR A 67 -0.44 11.10 9.09
CA THR A 67 -0.72 9.77 8.52
C THR A 67 0.50 9.14 7.85
N ILE A 68 1.36 9.92 7.21
CA ILE A 68 2.63 9.43 6.65
C ILE A 68 3.57 8.98 7.77
N THR A 69 3.69 9.76 8.84
CA THR A 69 4.49 9.38 10.02
C THR A 69 4.00 8.06 10.61
N VAL A 70 2.68 7.92 10.82
CA VAL A 70 2.07 6.68 11.33
C VAL A 70 2.30 5.52 10.37
N LYS A 71 2.17 5.73 9.05
CA LYS A 71 2.48 4.71 8.03
C LYS A 71 3.92 4.24 8.11
N ILE A 72 4.88 5.15 8.19
CA ILE A 72 6.31 4.82 8.26
C ILE A 72 6.60 3.97 9.50
N LEU A 73 6.06 4.34 10.66
CA LEU A 73 6.25 3.58 11.89
C LEU A 73 5.59 2.20 11.83
N ALA A 74 4.32 2.13 11.42
CA ALA A 74 3.58 0.89 11.35
C ALA A 74 4.17 -0.09 10.33
N PHE A 75 4.50 0.39 9.13
CA PHE A 75 5.08 -0.43 8.08
C PHE A 75 6.55 -0.76 8.33
N GLY A 76 7.31 0.15 8.97
CA GLY A 76 8.66 -0.14 9.42
C GLY A 76 8.67 -1.30 10.43
N ALA A 77 7.79 -1.26 11.44
CA ALA A 77 7.63 -2.35 12.38
C ALA A 77 7.20 -3.66 11.71
N TYR A 78 6.25 -3.59 10.78
CA TYR A 78 5.79 -4.75 10.00
C TYR A 78 6.92 -5.41 9.20
N ILE A 79 7.71 -4.62 8.46
CA ILE A 79 8.84 -5.14 7.69
C ILE A 79 9.88 -5.77 8.61
N LEU A 80 10.20 -5.13 9.75
CA LEU A 80 11.13 -5.70 10.72
C LEU A 80 10.66 -7.06 11.24
N ILE A 81 9.37 -7.19 11.56
CA ILE A 81 8.78 -8.47 12.00
C ILE A 81 8.96 -9.53 10.90
N ILE A 82 8.61 -9.23 9.65
CA ILE A 82 8.75 -10.17 8.54
C ILE A 82 10.19 -10.62 8.35
N VAL A 83 11.14 -9.66 8.35
CA VAL A 83 12.55 -9.97 8.14
C VAL A 83 13.10 -10.85 9.26
N LEU A 84 12.65 -10.64 10.51
CA LEU A 84 13.05 -11.47 11.65
C LEU A 84 12.38 -12.85 11.65
N SER A 85 11.14 -12.96 11.18
CA SER A 85 10.38 -14.21 11.14
C SER A 85 10.76 -15.13 9.98
N ASP A 86 11.09 -14.58 8.81
CA ASP A 86 11.44 -15.35 7.62
C ASP A 86 12.65 -14.73 6.91
N GLN A 87 13.84 -15.00 7.47
CA GLN A 87 15.10 -14.50 6.95
C GLN A 87 15.42 -15.06 5.55
N ALA A 88 14.97 -16.28 5.24
CA ALA A 88 15.24 -16.94 3.97
C ALA A 88 14.57 -16.22 2.80
N HIS A 89 13.36 -15.69 3.01
CA HIS A 89 12.60 -14.95 1.97
C HIS A 89 12.56 -13.43 2.23
N ALA A 90 13.36 -12.93 3.17
CA ALA A 90 13.35 -11.52 3.59
C ALA A 90 13.47 -10.55 2.42
N LEU A 91 14.42 -10.78 1.49
CA LEU A 91 14.62 -9.92 0.34
C LEU A 91 13.37 -9.87 -0.57
N GLY A 92 12.77 -11.03 -0.85
CA GLY A 92 11.55 -11.11 -1.67
C GLY A 92 10.38 -10.38 -1.03
N ASN A 93 10.17 -10.55 0.27
CA ASN A 93 9.12 -9.85 1.02
C ASN A 93 9.33 -8.33 1.04
N VAL A 94 10.56 -7.86 1.26
CA VAL A 94 10.90 -6.42 1.28
C VAL A 94 10.71 -5.79 -0.10
N VAL A 95 11.20 -6.43 -1.16
CA VAL A 95 11.05 -5.93 -2.53
C VAL A 95 9.57 -5.85 -2.90
N PHE A 96 8.79 -6.90 -2.61
CA PHE A 96 7.36 -6.90 -2.86
C PHE A 96 6.64 -5.78 -2.10
N PHE A 97 6.94 -5.64 -0.80
CA PHE A 97 6.41 -4.57 0.02
C PHE A 97 6.69 -3.20 -0.61
N MET A 98 7.93 -2.91 -0.99
CA MET A 98 8.34 -1.62 -1.53
C MET A 98 7.62 -1.28 -2.84
N VAL A 99 7.48 -2.26 -3.74
CA VAL A 99 6.77 -2.07 -5.02
C VAL A 99 5.29 -1.81 -4.78
N ALA A 100 4.62 -2.68 -4.00
CA ALA A 100 3.19 -2.54 -3.72
C ALA A 100 2.88 -1.25 -2.94
N TYR A 101 3.70 -0.93 -1.95
CA TYR A 101 3.61 0.31 -1.16
C TYR A 101 3.71 1.54 -2.06
N SER A 102 4.65 1.55 -3.01
CA SER A 102 4.82 2.67 -3.95
C SER A 102 3.59 2.86 -4.84
N VAL A 103 3.03 1.77 -5.38
CA VAL A 103 1.83 1.81 -6.21
C VAL A 103 0.63 2.37 -5.44
N PHE A 104 0.36 1.85 -4.24
CA PHE A 104 -0.78 2.32 -3.45
C PHE A 104 -0.59 3.75 -2.93
N THR A 105 0.63 4.12 -2.55
CA THR A 105 0.94 5.50 -2.14
C THR A 105 0.77 6.48 -3.29
N ALA A 106 1.21 6.13 -4.51
CA ALA A 106 0.99 6.95 -5.70
C ALA A 106 -0.52 7.13 -6.00
N LEU A 107 -1.31 6.06 -5.90
CA LEU A 107 -2.77 6.15 -6.04
C LEU A 107 -3.38 7.07 -4.98
N GLU A 108 -3.01 6.89 -3.71
CA GLU A 108 -3.50 7.73 -2.61
C GLU A 108 -3.25 9.22 -2.89
N ILE A 109 -2.00 9.58 -3.22
CA ILE A 109 -1.60 10.96 -3.49
C ILE A 109 -2.35 11.53 -4.70
N VAL A 110 -2.39 10.80 -5.83
CA VAL A 110 -3.03 11.29 -7.05
C VAL A 110 -4.52 11.57 -6.83
N PHE A 111 -5.22 10.68 -6.12
CA PHE A 111 -6.65 10.86 -5.88
C PHE A 111 -6.93 11.96 -4.84
N LEU A 112 -6.15 12.03 -3.76
CA LEU A 112 -6.29 13.09 -2.76
C LEU A 112 -5.97 14.47 -3.36
N TYR A 113 -4.88 14.59 -4.11
CA TYR A 113 -4.48 15.82 -4.80
C TYR A 113 -5.57 16.29 -5.76
N ARG A 114 -6.02 15.42 -6.67
CA ARG A 114 -7.09 15.75 -7.62
C ARG A 114 -8.37 16.21 -6.94
N LYS A 115 -8.72 15.62 -5.79
CA LYS A 115 -9.93 15.97 -5.07
C LYS A 115 -9.79 17.30 -4.32
N LYS A 116 -8.67 17.57 -3.64
CA LYS A 116 -8.47 18.81 -2.88
C LYS A 116 -8.20 20.03 -3.77
N THR A 117 -7.62 19.86 -4.96
CA THR A 117 -7.41 20.96 -5.93
C THR A 117 -8.68 21.32 -6.72
N ARG A 118 -9.59 20.36 -6.98
CA ARG A 118 -10.84 20.60 -7.74
C ARG A 118 -12.03 21.02 -6.86
N SER A 119 -11.87 20.99 -5.54
CA SER A 119 -12.91 21.35 -4.57
C SER A 119 -12.64 22.73 -4.00
#